data_AF-T1ABB4-F1
#
_entry.id   AF-T1ABB4-F1
#
_cell.length_a   1.000
_cell.length_b   1.000
_cell.length_c   1.000
_cell.angle_alpha   90.00
_cell.angle_beta   90.00
_cell.angle_gamma   90.00
#
_symmetry.space_group_name_H-M   'P 1'
#
loop_
_entity.id
_entity.type
_entity.pdbx_description
1 polymer ?
#
loop_
_entity_poly.entity_id
_entity_poly.type
_entity_poly.pdbx_seq_one_letter_code
_entity_poly.pdbx_strand_id
1 'polypeptide(L)'
;MLDELTANGSLSAATRHDLARAAFAHTGAYDAEIVRWLDAGGAIGAPAEPALAPTLHLTLERRDVLRYGENPHQVGARYRVAGESPWWDGVVQHAGSALSYLNLFDADAAWRLVHELAADAPGRRAVAIIKHANAAGAAVGATLAD
;
A
#
# COMPACT_ATOMS: atom_id res chain seq x y z
N MET A 1 -0.12 27.35 7.65
CA MET A 1 -1.42 27.84 8.17
C MET A 1 -1.25 28.85 9.29
N LEU A 2 -0.67 28.47 10.44
CA LEU A 2 -0.44 29.43 11.56
C LEU A 2 0.43 30.61 11.13
N ASP A 3 1.55 30.35 10.45
CA ASP A 3 2.43 31.41 9.97
C ASP A 3 1.73 32.42 9.03
N GLU A 4 0.89 31.94 8.12
CA GLU A 4 0.10 32.81 7.23
C GLU A 4 -0.93 33.64 7.99
N LEU A 5 -1.62 33.04 8.96
CA LEU A 5 -2.59 33.74 9.80
C LEU A 5 -1.91 34.81 10.67
N THR A 6 -0.76 34.49 11.26
CA THR A 6 -0.01 35.43 12.09
C THR A 6 0.61 36.56 11.28
N ALA A 7 1.13 36.28 10.08
CA ALA A 7 1.78 37.30 9.24
C ALA A 7 0.78 38.19 8.48
N ASN A 8 -0.29 37.59 7.95
CA ASN A 8 -1.16 38.25 6.96
C ASN A 8 -2.62 38.37 7.41
N GLY A 9 -2.97 37.87 8.61
CA GLY A 9 -4.35 37.83 9.11
C GLY A 9 -5.31 36.94 8.30
N SER A 10 -4.81 36.22 7.29
CA SER A 10 -5.61 35.44 6.35
C SER A 10 -4.78 34.33 5.69
N LEU A 11 -5.47 33.30 5.18
CA LEU A 11 -4.83 32.25 4.39
C LEU A 11 -4.74 32.66 2.93
N SER A 12 -3.71 32.18 2.23
CA SER A 12 -3.63 32.31 0.77
C SER A 12 -4.72 31.46 0.08
N ALA A 13 -4.99 31.77 -1.19
CA ALA A 13 -5.92 30.97 -2.00
C ALA A 13 -5.42 29.53 -2.20
N ALA A 14 -4.11 29.34 -2.39
CA ALA A 14 -3.48 28.03 -2.50
C ALA A 14 -3.67 27.20 -1.21
N THR A 15 -3.38 27.79 -0.05
CA THR A 15 -3.57 27.11 1.24
C THR A 15 -5.03 26.72 1.46
N ARG A 16 -5.99 27.61 1.16
CA ARG A 16 -7.42 27.27 1.26
C ARG A 16 -7.83 26.14 0.32
N HIS A 17 -7.31 26.13 -0.90
CA HIS A 17 -7.59 25.07 -1.87
C HIS A 17 -7.08 23.70 -1.35
N ASP A 18 -5.85 23.65 -0.84
CA ASP A 18 -5.27 22.41 -0.32
C ASP A 18 -5.98 21.91 0.94
N LEU A 19 -6.41 22.83 1.82
CA LEU A 19 -7.23 22.51 2.98
C LEU A 19 -8.62 21.99 2.56
N ALA A 20 -9.26 22.60 1.57
CA ALA A 20 -10.55 22.12 1.05
C ALA A 20 -10.41 20.71 0.46
N ARG A 21 -9.36 20.46 -0.33
CA ARG A 21 -9.04 19.12 -0.86
C ARG A 21 -8.85 18.11 0.28
N ALA A 22 -8.10 18.48 1.32
CA ALA A 22 -7.87 17.61 2.48
C ALA A 22 -9.18 17.32 3.25
N ALA A 23 -10.04 18.32 3.43
CA ALA A 23 -11.33 18.16 4.08
C ALA A 23 -12.24 17.20 3.32
N PHE A 24 -12.40 17.37 1.99
CA PHE A 24 -13.23 16.48 1.18
C PHE A 24 -12.66 15.06 1.07
N ALA A 25 -11.34 14.90 1.03
CA ALA A 25 -10.72 13.59 1.09
C ALA A 25 -11.01 12.88 2.43
N HIS A 26 -10.98 13.61 3.54
CA HIS A 26 -11.30 13.07 4.86
C HIS A 26 -12.77 12.67 4.98
N THR A 27 -13.71 13.53 4.58
CA THR A 27 -15.15 13.20 4.64
C THR A 27 -15.51 12.06 3.69
N GLY A 28 -14.92 12.01 2.50
CA GLY A 28 -15.14 10.90 1.57
C GLY A 28 -14.62 9.56 2.10
N ALA A 29 -13.50 9.57 2.83
CA ALA A 29 -13.00 8.37 3.52
C ALA A 29 -13.94 7.94 4.67
N TYR A 30 -14.49 8.89 5.41
CA TYR A 30 -15.44 8.63 6.49
C TYR A 30 -16.75 8.00 5.97
N ASP A 31 -17.34 8.58 4.92
CA ASP A 31 -18.57 8.03 4.31
C ASP A 31 -18.35 6.62 3.74
N ALA A 32 -17.16 6.36 3.16
CA ALA A 32 -16.76 5.03 2.71
C ALA A 32 -16.72 4.00 3.86
N GLU A 33 -16.26 4.38 5.05
CA GLU A 33 -16.28 3.50 6.23
C GLU A 33 -17.72 3.22 6.72
N ILE A 34 -18.61 4.23 6.65
CA ILE A 34 -20.03 4.02 6.98
C ILE A 34 -20.64 2.97 6.06
N VAL A 35 -20.43 3.08 4.75
CA VAL A 35 -20.94 2.12 3.77
C VAL A 35 -20.36 0.72 4.03
N ARG A 36 -19.04 0.60 4.25
CA ARG A 36 -18.40 -0.67 4.61
C ARG A 36 -19.03 -1.32 5.84
N TRP A 37 -19.30 -0.54 6.89
CA TRP A 37 -19.93 -1.04 8.11
C TRP A 37 -21.37 -1.50 7.90
N LEU A 38 -22.15 -0.79 7.07
CA LEU A 38 -23.51 -1.18 6.71
C LEU A 38 -23.51 -2.46 5.87
N ASP A 39 -22.64 -2.56 4.87
CA ASP A 39 -22.48 -3.74 4.00
C ASP A 39 -22.04 -4.99 4.79
N ALA A 40 -21.26 -4.81 5.87
CA ALA A 40 -20.84 -5.88 6.77
C ALA A 40 -21.95 -6.40 7.72
N GLY A 41 -23.20 -5.97 7.52
CA GLY A 41 -24.34 -6.42 8.33
C GLY A 41 -24.46 -5.68 9.65
N GLY A 42 -24.47 -4.34 9.61
CA GLY A 42 -24.75 -3.47 10.76
C GLY A 42 -26.09 -3.78 11.48
N ALA A 43 -26.65 -2.82 12.23
CA ALA A 43 -27.69 -3.05 13.27
C ALA A 43 -29.02 -3.76 12.88
N ILE A 44 -29.20 -4.28 11.66
CA ILE A 44 -30.43 -4.98 11.23
C ILE A 44 -30.10 -6.27 10.46
N GLY A 45 -30.21 -7.40 11.16
CA GLY A 45 -30.91 -8.65 10.77
C GLY A 45 -30.58 -9.40 9.47
N ALA A 46 -29.75 -8.88 8.57
CA ALA A 46 -29.37 -9.57 7.34
C ALA A 46 -28.09 -10.39 7.57
N PRO A 47 -28.08 -11.70 7.25
CA PRO A 47 -26.84 -12.45 7.26
C PRO A 47 -25.87 -11.85 6.24
N ALA A 48 -24.62 -11.62 6.66
CA ALA A 48 -23.56 -11.19 5.78
C ALA A 48 -23.41 -12.20 4.64
N GLU A 49 -23.80 -11.84 3.42
CA GLU A 49 -23.55 -12.67 2.24
C GLU A 49 -22.05 -12.56 1.89
N PRO A 50 -21.30 -13.67 1.91
CA PRO A 50 -19.84 -13.63 1.84
C PRO A 50 -19.37 -13.71 0.39
N ALA A 51 -18.81 -12.62 -0.14
CA ALA A 51 -17.56 -12.61 -0.94
C ALA A 51 -17.27 -11.24 -1.57
N LEU A 52 -18.29 -10.49 -2.01
CA LEU A 52 -18.12 -9.28 -2.81
C LEU A 52 -19.02 -8.15 -2.30
N ALA A 53 -18.41 -7.02 -1.94
CA ALA A 53 -19.14 -5.83 -1.50
C ALA A 53 -19.93 -5.23 -2.68
N PRO A 54 -21.16 -4.72 -2.47
CA PRO A 54 -21.94 -4.01 -3.49
C PRO A 54 -21.22 -2.78 -4.05
N THR A 55 -20.38 -2.14 -3.23
CA THR A 55 -19.53 -1.01 -3.61
C THR A 55 -18.12 -1.18 -3.08
N LEU A 56 -17.13 -0.66 -3.81
CA LEU A 56 -15.72 -0.66 -3.40
C LEU A 56 -15.22 0.77 -3.26
N HIS A 57 -14.83 1.14 -2.04
CA HIS A 57 -14.28 2.46 -1.73
C HIS A 57 -12.83 2.34 -1.29
N LEU A 58 -11.90 2.88 -2.09
CA LEU A 58 -10.47 2.85 -1.80
C LEU A 58 -9.97 4.24 -1.41
N THR A 59 -9.60 4.43 -0.15
CA THR A 59 -8.92 5.63 0.33
C THR A 59 -7.43 5.34 0.41
N LEU A 60 -6.67 5.90 -0.52
CA LEU A 60 -5.25 5.62 -0.66
C LEU A 60 -4.39 6.88 -0.47
N GLU A 61 -3.28 6.75 0.24
CA GLU A 61 -2.27 7.79 0.43
C GLU A 61 -1.01 7.49 -0.37
N ARG A 62 -0.52 8.48 -1.14
CA ARG A 62 0.75 8.32 -1.85
C ARG A 62 1.89 8.28 -0.85
N ARG A 63 2.73 7.24 -0.94
CA ARG A 63 3.93 7.08 -0.12
C ARG A 63 5.19 7.47 -0.85
N ASP A 64 5.40 6.89 -2.02
CA ASP A 64 6.61 7.09 -2.80
C ASP A 64 6.28 7.37 -4.26
N VAL A 65 7.11 8.18 -4.91
CA VAL A 65 7.14 8.27 -6.37
C VAL A 65 8.21 7.29 -6.84
N LEU A 66 7.86 6.42 -7.80
CA LEU A 66 8.76 5.41 -8.32
C LEU A 66 9.59 5.98 -9.47
N ARG A 67 10.70 5.31 -9.78
CA ARG A 67 11.57 5.72 -10.89
C ARG A 67 10.83 5.81 -12.23
N TYR A 68 9.92 4.85 -12.46
CA TYR A 68 8.94 4.82 -13.55
C TYR A 68 7.90 3.73 -13.23
N GLY A 69 6.85 3.64 -14.04
CA GLY A 69 5.84 2.58 -14.00
C GLY A 69 6.41 1.25 -14.49
N GLU A 70 5.63 0.46 -15.23
CA GLU A 70 6.13 -0.80 -15.79
C GLU A 70 7.20 -0.56 -16.86
N ASN A 71 7.02 0.49 -17.66
CA ASN A 71 7.91 0.91 -18.73
C ASN A 71 8.47 2.33 -18.46
N PRO A 72 9.67 2.68 -18.98
CA PRO A 72 10.31 3.97 -18.70
C PRO A 72 9.51 5.23 -19.04
N HIS A 73 8.58 5.14 -19.99
CA HIS A 73 7.72 6.25 -20.40
C HIS A 73 6.49 6.45 -19.50
N GLN A 74 6.26 5.54 -18.53
CA GLN A 74 5.14 5.58 -17.61
C GLN A 74 5.56 6.17 -16.26
N VAL A 75 4.68 6.96 -15.65
CA VAL A 75 4.87 7.45 -14.27
C VAL A 75 4.32 6.41 -13.29
N GLY A 76 5.02 6.20 -12.16
CA GLY A 76 4.61 5.25 -11.13
C GLY A 76 4.69 5.85 -9.73
N ALA A 77 3.80 5.42 -8.85
CA ALA A 77 3.83 5.78 -7.43
C ALA A 77 3.29 4.62 -6.59
N ARG A 78 3.85 4.45 -5.38
CA ARG A 78 3.33 3.52 -4.39
C ARG A 78 2.30 4.25 -3.53
N TYR A 79 1.14 3.62 -3.36
CA TYR A 79 0.10 4.07 -2.46
C TYR A 79 -0.12 3.02 -1.36
N ARG A 80 -0.61 3.47 -0.20
CA ARG A 80 -1.08 2.60 0.88
C ARG A 80 -2.53 2.93 1.22
N VAL A 81 -3.25 2.00 1.82
CA VAL A 81 -4.56 2.29 2.43
C VAL A 81 -4.36 3.31 3.56
N ALA A 82 -5.19 4.35 3.57
CA ALA A 82 -5.12 5.40 4.59
C ALA A 82 -5.33 4.79 5.99
N GLY A 83 -4.51 5.22 6.96
CA GLY A 83 -4.55 4.68 8.33
C GLY A 83 -3.85 3.32 8.52
N GLU A 84 -3.48 2.62 7.44
CA GLU A 84 -2.73 1.37 7.53
C GLU A 84 -1.22 1.59 7.40
N SER A 85 -0.44 0.64 7.91
CA SER A 85 1.02 0.62 7.79
C SER A 85 1.47 -0.76 7.29
N PRO A 86 1.55 -0.96 5.96
CA PRO A 86 2.00 -2.24 5.40
C PRO A 86 3.50 -2.46 5.67
N TRP A 87 3.97 -3.70 5.56
CA TRP A 87 5.39 -4.05 5.76
C TRP A 87 6.35 -3.21 4.90
N TRP A 88 5.91 -2.82 3.70
CA TRP A 88 6.62 -1.91 2.80
C TRP A 88 7.02 -0.57 3.45
N ASP A 89 6.26 -0.07 4.43
CA ASP A 89 6.58 1.17 5.12
C ASP A 89 7.79 1.05 6.08
N GLY A 90 8.18 -0.19 6.43
CA GLY A 90 9.39 -0.48 7.20
C GLY A 90 10.63 -0.78 6.34
N VAL A 91 10.49 -0.81 5.01
CA VAL A 91 11.59 -1.16 4.11
C VAL A 91 12.55 0.00 3.97
N VAL A 92 13.84 -0.28 4.18
CA VAL A 92 14.94 0.68 3.98
C VAL A 92 15.80 0.21 2.83
N GLN A 93 15.94 1.05 1.80
CA GLN A 93 16.88 0.80 0.71
C GLN A 93 18.29 1.26 1.11
N HIS A 94 19.20 0.31 1.32
CA HIS A 94 20.58 0.62 1.72
C HIS A 94 21.49 1.04 0.55
N ALA A 95 21.20 0.60 -0.68
CA ALA A 95 22.02 0.86 -1.86
C ALA A 95 21.23 0.72 -3.17
N GLY A 96 21.86 1.14 -4.28
CA GLY A 96 21.30 1.03 -5.63
C GLY A 96 20.46 2.23 -6.07
N SER A 97 19.98 2.20 -7.30
CA SER A 97 19.11 3.24 -7.85
C SER A 97 17.71 3.19 -7.24
N ALA A 98 16.97 4.30 -7.33
CA ALA A 98 15.56 4.34 -6.93
C ALA A 98 14.75 3.19 -7.55
N LEU A 99 13.87 2.58 -6.76
CA LEU A 99 13.07 1.43 -7.16
C LEU A 99 12.09 1.76 -8.30
N SER A 100 11.97 0.85 -9.26
CA SER A 100 10.92 0.88 -10.29
C SER A 100 9.67 0.11 -9.83
N TYR A 101 8.55 0.27 -10.53
CA TYR A 101 7.34 -0.55 -10.31
C TYR A 101 7.64 -2.05 -10.32
N LEU A 102 8.42 -2.52 -11.31
CA LEU A 102 8.76 -3.94 -11.42
C LEU A 102 9.63 -4.42 -10.25
N ASN A 103 10.47 -3.55 -9.67
CA ASN A 103 11.22 -3.92 -8.47
C ASN A 103 10.30 -4.14 -7.27
N LEU A 104 9.30 -3.27 -7.08
CA LEU A 104 8.31 -3.45 -6.02
C LEU A 104 7.48 -4.71 -6.25
N PHE A 105 7.05 -4.93 -7.50
CA PHE A 105 6.21 -6.07 -7.87
C PHE A 105 6.94 -7.41 -7.65
N ASP A 106 8.19 -7.52 -8.11
CA ASP A 106 9.01 -8.73 -7.90
C ASP A 106 9.36 -8.93 -6.42
N ALA A 107 9.64 -7.85 -5.67
CA ALA A 107 9.93 -7.92 -4.24
C ALA A 107 8.72 -8.35 -3.40
N ASP A 108 7.51 -7.89 -3.72
CA ASP A 108 6.29 -8.33 -3.04
C ASP A 108 6.01 -9.82 -3.26
N ALA A 109 6.17 -10.29 -4.51
CA ALA A 109 6.05 -11.70 -4.85
C ALA A 109 7.12 -12.56 -4.14
N ALA A 110 8.38 -12.08 -4.09
CA ALA A 110 9.46 -12.78 -3.41
C ALA A 110 9.21 -12.86 -1.90
N TRP A 111 8.73 -11.77 -1.31
CA TRP A 111 8.42 -11.67 0.11
C TRP A 111 7.29 -12.64 0.51
N ARG A 112 6.21 -12.71 -0.28
CA ARG A 112 5.11 -13.65 -0.02
C ARG A 112 5.58 -15.10 -0.10
N LEU A 113 6.22 -15.47 -1.22
CA LEU A 113 6.64 -16.85 -1.47
C LEU A 113 7.65 -17.35 -0.43
N VAL A 114 8.63 -16.52 -0.04
CA VAL A 114 9.63 -16.96 0.96
C VAL A 114 9.00 -17.20 2.34
N HIS A 115 7.96 -16.44 2.72
CA HIS A 115 7.24 -16.65 3.98
C HIS A 115 6.35 -17.88 3.94
N GLU A 116 5.71 -18.17 2.81
CA GLU A 116 4.94 -19.41 2.61
C GLU A 116 5.85 -20.63 2.73
N LEU A 117 6.99 -20.65 2.02
CA LEU A 117 7.98 -21.73 2.11
C LEU A 117 8.53 -21.91 3.52
N ALA A 118 8.78 -20.81 4.25
CA ALA A 118 9.27 -20.86 5.62
C ALA A 118 8.21 -21.41 6.59
N ALA A 119 6.92 -21.13 6.35
CA ALA A 119 5.82 -21.67 7.14
C ALA A 119 5.63 -23.18 6.92
N ASP A 120 5.77 -23.65 5.67
CA ASP A 120 5.62 -25.06 5.30
C ASP A 120 6.82 -25.93 5.73
N ALA A 121 7.99 -25.31 5.96
CA ALA A 121 9.22 -26.01 6.39
C ALA A 121 9.81 -25.45 7.69
N PRO A 122 9.16 -25.65 8.85
CA PRO A 122 9.65 -25.15 10.13
C PRO A 122 11.08 -25.60 10.45
N GLY A 123 11.91 -24.67 10.95
CA GLY A 123 13.31 -24.92 11.28
C GLY A 123 14.28 -24.90 10.10
N ARG A 124 13.79 -24.84 8.85
CA ARG A 124 14.60 -24.67 7.64
C ARG A 124 14.79 -23.19 7.30
N ARG A 125 15.59 -22.90 6.28
CA ARG A 125 15.74 -21.55 5.70
C ARG A 125 15.16 -21.55 4.29
N ALA A 126 14.34 -20.56 3.97
CA ALA A 126 13.70 -20.44 2.66
C ALA A 126 14.38 -19.35 1.82
N VAL A 127 14.46 -19.59 0.51
CA VAL A 127 14.91 -18.61 -0.48
C VAL A 127 13.96 -18.65 -1.68
N ALA A 128 13.55 -17.47 -2.15
CA ALA A 128 12.75 -17.30 -3.36
C ALA A 128 13.42 -16.29 -4.29
N ILE A 129 13.52 -16.64 -5.58
CA ILE A 129 14.07 -15.80 -6.64
C ILE A 129 12.95 -15.54 -7.64
N ILE A 130 12.57 -14.27 -7.77
CA ILE A 130 11.48 -13.84 -8.66
C ILE A 130 12.05 -13.05 -9.83
N LYS A 131 11.44 -13.24 -11.02
CA LYS A 131 11.68 -12.43 -12.20
C LYS A 131 10.36 -12.23 -12.96
N HIS A 132 9.98 -10.98 -13.20
CA HIS A 132 8.72 -10.66 -13.89
C HIS A 132 7.51 -11.34 -13.23
N ALA A 133 7.44 -11.29 -11.90
CA ALA A 133 6.47 -11.96 -11.03
C ALA A 133 6.39 -13.49 -11.14
N ASN A 134 7.34 -14.13 -11.82
CA ASN A 134 7.43 -15.58 -11.89
C ASN A 134 8.55 -16.09 -11.00
N ALA A 135 8.31 -17.20 -10.30
CA ALA A 135 9.36 -17.89 -9.55
C ALA A 135 10.37 -18.50 -10.51
N ALA A 136 11.58 -17.93 -10.57
CA ALA A 136 12.70 -18.50 -11.30
C ALA A 136 13.39 -19.61 -10.48
N GLY A 137 13.27 -19.56 -9.15
CA GLY A 137 13.75 -20.58 -8.24
C GLY A 137 13.18 -20.38 -6.82
N ALA A 138 12.94 -21.49 -6.12
CA ALA A 138 12.44 -21.52 -4.76
C ALA A 138 12.95 -22.77 -4.05
N ALA A 139 13.48 -22.65 -2.83
CA ALA A 139 14.08 -23.77 -2.11
C ALA A 139 14.03 -23.59 -0.60
N VAL A 140 14.18 -24.71 0.12
CA VAL A 140 14.36 -24.75 1.58
C VAL A 140 15.62 -25.54 1.98
N GLY A 141 16.56 -24.86 2.65
CA GLY A 141 17.87 -25.38 3.06
C GLY A 141 18.00 -25.56 4.58
N ALA A 142 19.11 -26.18 5.01
CA ALA A 142 19.49 -26.17 6.43
C ALA A 142 20.03 -24.78 6.83
N THR A 143 20.80 -24.17 5.93
CA THR A 143 21.29 -22.79 6.02
C THR A 143 20.74 -21.94 4.87
N LEU A 144 20.97 -20.63 4.89
CA LEU A 144 20.61 -19.74 3.76
C LEU A 144 21.48 -19.95 2.52
N ALA A 145 22.64 -20.61 2.67
CA ALA A 145 23.60 -20.82 1.60
C ALA A 145 23.36 -22.13 0.83
N ASP A 146 22.66 -23.09 1.44
CA ASP A 146 22.28 -24.38 0.84
C ASP A 146 21.05 -24.24 -0.06
#